data_AF-A0A554H4A2-F1
#
_entry.id   AF-A0A554H4A2-F1
#
_cell.length_a   1.000
_cell.length_b   1.000
_cell.length_c   1.000
_cell.angle_alpha   90.00
_cell.angle_beta   90.00
_cell.angle_gamma   90.00
#
_symmetry.space_group_name_H-M   'P 1'
#
loop_
_entity.id
_entity.type
_entity.pdbx_description
1 polymer ?
#
loop_
_entity_poly.entity_id
_entity_poly.type
_entity_poly.pdbx_seq_one_letter_code
_entity_poly.pdbx_strand_id
1 'polypeptide(L)'
;MSDYQETLYEGYGQRFRMEKMLHEVRTEHQHLVIFQNPRMGRVMALDGVIQTTEADEFIYHEMLTHVPILAHGAAKRVLIIGGGDGGMLREVAKHLTVEHITMVEIDATVVEMCKEFLPNHSSGAFDDSRLNLVIDDGMRFVATTEEKFDVIISDSTDPIGPGEVLFSENFYQACHRCLNEGGILVTQNGTPFMQLSGVQTTAGRMNGLFADWHFYQAAIPTYIGGAMTFAWGATDNGYRKLPLETLRQRFMGSGIVTRYYNPEVHIGAFALPQYVLQAVSKASND
;
A
#
# COMPACT_ATOMS: atom_id res chain seq x y z
N MET A 1 -14.32 9.40 28.54
CA MET A 1 -13.87 9.49 27.14
C MET A 1 -12.40 9.83 27.19
N SER A 2 -11.55 8.95 26.68
CA SER A 2 -10.12 9.19 26.52
C SER A 2 -9.85 9.58 25.07
N ASP A 3 -8.78 10.32 24.85
CA ASP A 3 -8.25 10.57 23.51
C ASP A 3 -7.10 9.58 23.26
N TYR A 4 -6.95 9.10 22.02
CA TYR A 4 -5.77 8.42 21.53
C TYR A 4 -4.93 9.42 20.75
N GLN A 5 -3.68 9.63 21.17
CA GLN A 5 -2.73 10.54 20.53
C GLN A 5 -1.76 9.71 19.71
N GLU A 6 -1.65 10.01 18.42
CA GLU A 6 -0.62 9.40 17.57
C GLU A 6 0.77 9.95 17.94
N THR A 7 1.78 9.07 17.93
CA THR A 7 3.15 9.36 18.36
C THR A 7 4.21 9.17 17.25
N LEU A 8 3.82 9.13 15.98
CA LEU A 8 4.74 8.93 14.86
C LEU A 8 5.79 10.05 14.74
N TYR A 9 5.39 11.31 14.99
CA TYR A 9 6.26 12.48 14.85
C TYR A 9 6.41 13.24 16.16
N GLU A 10 7.63 13.69 16.46
CA GLU A 10 7.88 14.55 17.60
C GLU A 10 7.36 15.98 17.34
N GLY A 11 6.64 16.56 18.31
CA GLY A 11 6.19 17.97 18.25
C GLY A 11 5.00 18.26 17.31
N TYR A 12 4.53 17.28 16.54
CA TYR A 12 3.34 17.39 15.68
C TYR A 12 2.61 16.05 15.64
N GLY A 13 1.28 16.06 15.67
CA GLY A 13 0.51 14.82 15.66
C GLY A 13 -0.99 15.05 15.53
N GLN A 14 -1.72 13.96 15.45
CA GLN A 14 -3.18 13.93 15.42
C GLN A 14 -3.73 13.21 16.66
N ARG A 15 -4.98 13.54 16.99
CA ARG A 15 -5.70 12.93 18.11
C ARG A 15 -7.04 12.40 17.66
N PHE A 16 -7.43 11.28 18.24
CA PHE A 16 -8.70 10.62 17.98
C PHE A 16 -9.45 10.50 19.30
N ARG A 17 -10.69 11.01 19.33
CA ARG A 17 -11.59 10.69 20.44
C ARG A 17 -11.85 9.18 20.43
N MET A 18 -11.57 8.51 21.56
CA MET A 18 -11.86 7.11 21.75
C MET A 18 -13.19 6.96 22.51
N GLU A 19 -14.19 6.43 21.82
CA GLU A 19 -15.50 6.16 22.43
C GLU A 19 -15.52 4.81 23.15
N LYS A 20 -14.88 3.80 22.55
CA LYS A 20 -14.83 2.46 23.09
C LYS A 20 -13.55 1.76 22.65
N MET A 21 -12.82 1.20 23.61
CA MET A 21 -11.76 0.22 23.33
C MET A 21 -12.42 -1.09 22.86
N LEU A 22 -12.03 -1.59 21.69
CA LEU A 22 -12.52 -2.86 21.15
C LEU A 22 -11.53 -3.98 21.45
N HIS A 23 -10.24 -3.70 21.28
CA HIS A 23 -9.16 -4.64 21.51
C HIS A 23 -7.88 -3.90 21.90
N GLU A 24 -7.11 -4.46 22.82
CA GLU A 24 -5.79 -3.96 23.19
C GLU A 24 -4.89 -5.14 23.55
N VAL A 25 -3.76 -5.26 22.88
CA VAL A 25 -2.74 -6.26 23.16
C VAL A 25 -1.40 -5.57 23.30
N ARG A 26 -0.71 -5.88 24.40
CA ARG A 26 0.64 -5.39 24.64
C ARG A 26 1.56 -6.58 24.86
N THR A 27 2.54 -6.72 23.97
CA THR A 27 3.61 -7.70 24.07
C THR A 27 4.94 -6.97 24.34
N GLU A 28 6.03 -7.72 24.48
CA GLU A 28 7.38 -7.14 24.57
C GLU A 28 7.83 -6.47 23.25
N HIS A 29 7.18 -6.80 22.13
CA HIS A 29 7.60 -6.36 20.79
C HIS A 29 6.66 -5.34 20.15
N GLN A 30 5.37 -5.36 20.50
CA GLN A 30 4.35 -4.51 19.89
C GLN A 30 3.21 -4.18 20.86
N HIS A 31 2.68 -2.97 20.74
CA HIS A 31 1.44 -2.49 21.37
C HIS A 31 0.40 -2.21 20.30
N LEU A 32 -0.61 -3.08 20.22
CA LEU A 32 -1.69 -2.98 19.26
C LEU A 32 -2.97 -2.53 19.96
N VAL A 33 -3.66 -1.56 19.35
CA VAL A 33 -4.92 -1.01 19.85
C VAL A 33 -5.94 -0.94 18.72
N ILE A 34 -7.16 -1.41 18.97
CA ILE A 34 -8.32 -1.19 18.09
C ILE A 34 -9.43 -0.54 18.90
N PHE A 35 -9.93 0.59 18.42
CA PHE A 35 -10.95 1.35 19.13
C PHE A 35 -11.97 1.99 18.18
N GLN A 36 -13.14 2.31 18.73
CA GLN A 36 -14.20 3.04 18.03
C GLN A 36 -13.98 4.55 18.16
N ASN A 37 -14.00 5.22 17.01
CA ASN A 37 -14.06 6.67 16.86
C ASN A 37 -15.39 7.08 16.20
N PRO A 38 -16.00 8.23 16.59
CA PRO A 38 -17.30 8.65 16.07
C PRO A 38 -17.28 9.11 14.61
N ARG A 39 -16.11 9.55 14.10
CA ARG A 39 -15.95 10.07 12.74
C ARG A 39 -15.26 9.06 11.83
N MET A 40 -14.22 8.41 12.34
CA MET A 40 -13.34 7.54 11.58
C MET A 40 -13.75 6.06 11.60
N GLY A 41 -14.81 5.72 12.33
CA GLY A 41 -15.22 4.32 12.52
C GLY A 41 -14.25 3.58 13.44
N ARG A 42 -13.97 2.32 13.15
CA ARG A 42 -12.92 1.57 13.84
C ARG A 42 -11.55 2.04 13.38
N VAL A 43 -10.67 2.26 14.33
CA VAL A 43 -9.29 2.73 14.15
C VAL A 43 -8.36 1.69 14.74
N MET A 44 -7.37 1.27 13.96
CA MET A 44 -6.28 0.41 14.43
C MET A 44 -4.99 1.22 14.51
N ALA A 45 -4.27 1.03 15.60
CA ALA A 45 -2.96 1.61 15.83
C ALA A 45 -1.99 0.53 16.31
N LEU A 46 -0.73 0.67 15.90
CA LEU A 46 0.39 -0.19 16.27
C LEU A 46 1.53 0.70 16.76
N ASP A 47 2.04 0.43 17.97
CA ASP A 47 3.13 1.16 18.62
C ASP A 47 2.94 2.68 18.61
N GLY A 48 1.69 3.12 18.84
CA GLY A 48 1.36 4.55 18.87
C GLY A 48 1.06 5.17 17.49
N VAL A 49 1.21 4.44 16.40
CA VAL A 49 1.03 4.91 15.02
C VAL A 49 -0.28 4.38 14.43
N ILE A 50 -1.09 5.26 13.82
CA ILE A 50 -2.34 4.85 13.17
C ILE A 50 -2.01 4.04 11.92
N GLN A 51 -2.53 2.81 11.86
CA GLN A 51 -2.33 1.92 10.72
C GLN A 51 -3.46 2.07 9.71
N THR A 52 -4.71 2.10 10.17
CA THR A 52 -5.88 2.20 9.27
C THR A 52 -7.14 2.69 9.99
N THR A 53 -8.08 3.26 9.23
CA THR A 53 -9.42 3.61 9.71
C THR A 53 -10.50 3.22 8.70
N GLU A 54 -11.68 2.81 9.17
CA GLU A 54 -12.80 2.45 8.28
C GLU A 54 -13.27 3.61 7.39
N ALA A 55 -13.09 4.85 7.83
CA ALA A 55 -13.62 6.01 7.12
C ALA A 55 -12.83 6.39 5.87
N ASP A 56 -11.54 6.08 5.80
CA ASP A 56 -10.65 6.55 4.72
C ASP A 56 -9.68 5.51 4.14
N GLU A 57 -9.65 4.27 4.67
CA GLU A 57 -8.80 3.18 4.15
C GLU A 57 -8.93 2.97 2.64
N PHE A 58 -10.11 3.25 2.08
CA PHE A 58 -10.36 3.08 0.65
C PHE A 58 -9.47 3.95 -0.23
N ILE A 59 -9.07 5.13 0.25
CA ILE A 59 -8.19 6.01 -0.53
C ILE A 59 -6.85 5.31 -0.73
N TYR A 60 -6.31 4.73 0.34
CA TYR A 60 -5.06 3.99 0.32
C TYR A 60 -5.17 2.72 -0.53
N HIS A 61 -6.12 1.84 -0.21
CA HIS A 61 -6.23 0.54 -0.88
C HIS A 61 -6.62 0.65 -2.35
N GLU A 62 -7.54 1.56 -2.71
CA GLU A 62 -7.91 1.76 -4.12
C GLU A 62 -6.75 2.30 -4.94
N MET A 63 -5.98 3.26 -4.41
CA MET A 63 -4.86 3.85 -5.13
C MET A 63 -3.69 2.87 -5.27
N LEU A 64 -3.36 2.15 -4.20
CA LEU A 64 -2.24 1.21 -4.19
C LEU A 64 -2.54 -0.08 -4.99
N THR A 65 -3.83 -0.42 -5.18
CA THR A 65 -4.27 -1.56 -5.99
C THR A 65 -4.58 -1.21 -7.45
N HIS A 66 -5.49 -0.26 -7.69
CA HIS A 66 -6.06 -0.09 -9.02
C HIS A 66 -5.11 0.61 -9.98
N VAL A 67 -4.22 1.49 -9.48
CA VAL A 67 -3.21 2.15 -10.30
C VAL A 67 -2.31 1.14 -11.01
N PRO A 68 -1.57 0.24 -10.33
CA PRO A 68 -0.71 -0.72 -11.03
C PRO A 68 -1.49 -1.75 -11.85
N ILE A 69 -2.62 -2.28 -11.37
CA ILE A 69 -3.33 -3.34 -12.08
C ILE A 69 -3.97 -2.82 -13.38
N LEU A 70 -4.60 -1.64 -13.35
CA LEU A 70 -5.20 -1.06 -14.56
C LEU A 70 -4.16 -0.50 -15.52
N ALA A 71 -3.00 -0.05 -15.02
CA ALA A 71 -1.87 0.33 -15.87
C ALA A 71 -1.26 -0.89 -16.57
N HIS A 72 -1.04 -2.00 -15.85
CA HIS A 72 -0.61 -3.25 -16.47
C HIS A 72 -1.65 -3.75 -17.49
N GLY A 73 -2.93 -3.72 -17.13
CA GLY A 73 -4.07 -4.00 -18.02
C GLY A 73 -4.32 -5.46 -18.41
N ALA A 74 -3.46 -6.36 -17.96
CA ALA A 74 -3.53 -7.80 -18.23
C ALA A 74 -2.97 -8.64 -17.07
N ALA A 75 -2.90 -8.06 -15.86
CA ALA A 75 -2.35 -8.74 -14.69
C ALA A 75 -3.21 -9.95 -14.31
N LYS A 76 -2.55 -11.09 -14.11
CA LYS A 76 -3.13 -12.38 -13.73
C LYS A 76 -2.60 -12.87 -12.38
N ARG A 77 -1.35 -12.57 -12.05
CA ARG A 77 -0.68 -13.00 -10.81
C ARG A 77 -0.28 -11.78 -10.00
N VAL A 78 -0.88 -11.62 -8.82
CA VAL A 78 -0.60 -10.49 -7.91
C VAL A 78 0.02 -11.02 -6.63
N LEU A 79 1.11 -10.39 -6.19
CA LEU A 79 1.69 -10.59 -4.86
C LEU A 79 1.37 -9.38 -3.99
N ILE A 80 0.84 -9.62 -2.80
CA ILE A 80 0.66 -8.65 -1.73
C ILE A 80 1.65 -9.01 -0.62
N ILE A 81 2.47 -8.05 -0.20
CA ILE A 81 3.39 -8.20 0.95
C ILE A 81 2.85 -7.30 2.06
N GLY A 82 2.55 -7.90 3.23
CA GLY A 82 1.78 -7.26 4.29
C GLY A 82 0.28 -7.25 3.99
N GLY A 83 -0.41 -6.18 4.40
CA GLY A 83 -1.84 -5.98 4.17
C GLY A 83 -2.76 -6.85 5.04
N GLY A 84 -2.30 -7.26 6.24
CA GLY A 84 -3.02 -8.15 7.15
C GLY A 84 -4.45 -7.75 7.53
N ASP A 85 -4.86 -6.49 7.34
CA ASP A 85 -6.25 -6.05 7.50
C ASP A 85 -7.19 -6.56 6.38
N GLY A 86 -6.62 -6.93 5.23
CA GLY A 86 -7.31 -7.50 4.07
C GLY A 86 -7.93 -6.47 3.13
N GLY A 87 -7.77 -5.16 3.37
CA GLY A 87 -8.24 -4.11 2.46
C GLY A 87 -7.58 -4.20 1.09
N MET A 88 -6.28 -4.46 1.04
CA MET A 88 -5.55 -4.69 -0.21
C MET A 88 -6.10 -5.90 -0.98
N LEU A 89 -6.26 -7.02 -0.28
CA LEU A 89 -6.82 -8.25 -0.84
C LEU A 89 -8.24 -8.03 -1.40
N ARG A 90 -9.09 -7.29 -0.67
CA ARG A 90 -10.44 -6.92 -1.12
C ARG A 90 -10.40 -6.19 -2.46
N GLU A 91 -9.52 -5.22 -2.61
CA GLU A 91 -9.43 -4.44 -3.85
C GLU A 91 -8.84 -5.26 -5.01
N VAL A 92 -7.83 -6.10 -4.75
CA VAL A 92 -7.25 -6.99 -5.77
C VAL A 92 -8.29 -7.99 -6.26
N ALA A 93 -9.09 -8.55 -5.35
CA ALA A 93 -10.15 -9.49 -5.65
C ALA A 93 -11.25 -8.92 -6.57
N LYS A 94 -11.43 -7.59 -6.64
CA LYS A 94 -12.39 -6.98 -7.58
C LYS A 94 -11.98 -7.16 -9.06
N HIS A 95 -10.70 -7.41 -9.34
CA HIS A 95 -10.22 -7.62 -10.71
C HIS A 95 -10.41 -9.09 -11.12
N LEU A 96 -11.42 -9.36 -11.95
CA LEU A 96 -11.72 -10.72 -12.41
C LEU A 96 -10.66 -11.31 -13.36
N THR A 97 -9.79 -10.47 -13.92
CA THR A 97 -8.65 -10.93 -14.74
C THR A 97 -7.51 -11.50 -13.89
N VAL A 98 -7.47 -11.19 -12.60
CA VAL A 98 -6.50 -11.77 -11.67
C VAL A 98 -6.92 -13.20 -11.36
N GLU A 99 -6.05 -14.14 -11.67
CA GLU A 99 -6.26 -15.59 -11.53
C GLU A 99 -5.63 -16.12 -10.24
N HIS A 100 -4.56 -15.49 -9.75
CA HIS A 100 -3.84 -15.88 -8.54
C HIS A 100 -3.47 -14.67 -7.70
N ILE A 101 -3.78 -14.74 -6.40
CA ILE A 101 -3.41 -13.71 -5.42
C ILE A 101 -2.59 -14.41 -4.34
N THR A 102 -1.30 -14.08 -4.24
CA THR A 102 -0.48 -14.50 -3.10
C THR A 102 -0.42 -13.34 -2.12
N MET A 103 -0.79 -13.56 -0.87
CA MET A 103 -0.65 -12.57 0.20
C MET A 103 0.31 -13.13 1.24
N VAL A 104 1.38 -12.39 1.53
CA VAL A 104 2.42 -12.78 2.48
C VAL A 104 2.33 -11.86 3.68
N GLU A 105 1.92 -12.41 4.82
CA GLU A 105 1.80 -11.67 6.09
C GLU A 105 2.72 -12.32 7.13
N ILE A 106 3.43 -11.52 7.91
CA ILE A 106 4.41 -12.03 8.87
C ILE A 106 3.73 -12.65 10.10
N ASP A 107 2.54 -12.16 10.44
CA ASP A 107 1.83 -12.52 11.67
C ASP A 107 0.37 -12.90 11.39
N ALA A 108 0.07 -14.20 11.49
CA ALA A 108 -1.29 -14.74 11.36
C ALA A 108 -2.27 -14.14 12.38
N THR A 109 -1.78 -13.68 13.54
CA THR A 109 -2.65 -13.10 14.56
C THR A 109 -3.22 -11.76 14.12
N VAL A 110 -2.49 -10.98 13.32
CA VAL A 110 -2.97 -9.72 12.75
C VAL A 110 -4.15 -9.98 11.81
N VAL A 111 -4.06 -11.03 10.97
CA VAL A 111 -5.13 -11.42 10.05
C VAL A 111 -6.40 -11.81 10.81
N GLU A 112 -6.30 -12.73 11.77
CA GLU A 112 -7.48 -13.20 12.52
C GLU A 112 -8.11 -12.08 13.35
N MET A 113 -7.28 -11.24 13.97
CA MET A 113 -7.74 -10.07 14.69
C MET A 113 -8.44 -9.06 13.77
N CYS A 114 -7.91 -8.78 12.58
CA CYS A 114 -8.56 -7.88 11.64
C CYS A 114 -9.87 -8.46 11.09
N LYS A 115 -9.96 -9.78 10.90
CA LYS A 115 -11.24 -10.45 10.57
C LYS A 115 -12.29 -10.25 11.67
N GLU A 116 -11.90 -10.28 12.93
CA GLU A 116 -12.81 -10.06 14.07
C GLU A 116 -13.18 -8.57 14.26
N PHE A 117 -12.16 -7.71 14.30
CA PHE A 117 -12.30 -6.32 14.73
C PHE A 117 -12.32 -5.30 13.59
N LEU A 118 -11.99 -5.67 12.36
CA LEU A 118 -12.06 -4.82 11.15
C LEU A 118 -12.71 -5.57 9.96
N PRO A 119 -13.89 -6.18 10.14
CA PRO A 119 -14.46 -7.07 9.12
C PRO A 119 -14.79 -6.36 7.80
N ASN A 120 -14.95 -5.05 7.81
CA ASN A 120 -15.23 -4.25 6.61
C ASN A 120 -13.99 -4.02 5.74
N HIS A 121 -12.78 -4.13 6.29
CA HIS A 121 -11.53 -4.01 5.53
C HIS A 121 -11.43 -5.16 4.53
N SER A 122 -11.39 -6.39 5.00
CA SER A 122 -11.40 -7.56 4.10
C SER A 122 -12.74 -7.77 3.40
N SER A 123 -13.87 -7.47 4.05
CA SER A 123 -15.22 -7.66 3.49
C SER A 123 -15.44 -9.08 2.91
N GLY A 124 -14.88 -10.09 3.57
CA GLY A 124 -14.93 -11.49 3.14
C GLY A 124 -13.89 -11.91 2.09
N ALA A 125 -12.98 -11.03 1.69
CA ALA A 125 -11.99 -11.33 0.65
C ALA A 125 -11.00 -12.45 1.02
N PHE A 126 -10.83 -12.75 2.31
CA PHE A 126 -10.05 -13.92 2.74
C PHE A 126 -10.65 -15.27 2.30
N ASP A 127 -11.92 -15.30 1.92
CA ASP A 127 -12.59 -16.50 1.39
C ASP A 127 -12.49 -16.61 -0.15
N ASP A 128 -11.78 -15.69 -0.82
CA ASP A 128 -11.60 -15.74 -2.28
C ASP A 128 -10.81 -16.98 -2.70
N SER A 129 -11.38 -17.80 -3.58
CA SER A 129 -10.76 -19.05 -4.05
C SER A 129 -9.41 -18.88 -4.77
N ARG A 130 -9.05 -17.67 -5.18
CA ARG A 130 -7.77 -17.34 -5.83
C ARG A 130 -6.67 -17.00 -4.83
N LEU A 131 -7.02 -16.84 -3.56
CA LEU A 131 -6.08 -16.48 -2.50
C LEU A 131 -5.20 -17.66 -2.10
N ASN A 132 -3.90 -17.39 -2.05
CA ASN A 132 -2.91 -18.16 -1.33
C ASN A 132 -2.35 -17.28 -0.20
N LEU A 133 -2.86 -17.45 1.03
CA LEU A 133 -2.36 -16.75 2.21
C LEU A 133 -1.14 -17.50 2.77
N VAL A 134 0.00 -16.82 2.79
CA VAL A 134 1.28 -17.34 3.25
C VAL A 134 1.67 -16.59 4.52
N ILE A 135 1.91 -17.33 5.60
CA ILE A 135 2.42 -16.74 6.85
C ILE A 135 3.94 -16.85 6.84
N ASP A 136 4.61 -15.78 6.41
CA ASP A 136 6.05 -15.71 6.21
C ASP A 136 6.56 -14.26 6.30
N ASP A 137 7.84 -14.09 6.58
CA ASP A 137 8.54 -12.82 6.41
C ASP A 137 8.58 -12.46 4.91
N GLY A 138 8.07 -11.28 4.57
CA GLY A 138 7.96 -10.81 3.18
C GLY A 138 9.29 -10.76 2.44
N MET A 139 10.37 -10.34 3.11
CA MET A 139 11.73 -10.33 2.54
C MET A 139 12.22 -11.75 2.28
N ARG A 140 12.04 -12.67 3.24
CA ARG A 140 12.41 -14.09 3.07
C ARG A 140 11.64 -14.72 1.93
N PHE A 141 10.34 -14.45 1.81
CA PHE A 141 9.51 -14.97 0.73
C PHE A 141 10.02 -14.50 -0.63
N VAL A 142 10.17 -13.19 -0.85
CA VAL A 142 10.66 -12.69 -2.14
C VAL A 142 12.11 -13.10 -2.41
N ALA A 143 12.92 -13.35 -1.37
CA ALA A 143 14.29 -13.82 -1.50
C ALA A 143 14.39 -15.29 -1.96
N THR A 144 13.38 -16.12 -1.71
CA THR A 144 13.47 -17.58 -1.90
C THR A 144 12.47 -18.14 -2.90
N THR A 145 11.36 -17.45 -3.16
CA THR A 145 10.36 -17.91 -4.12
C THR A 145 10.90 -17.95 -5.55
N GLU A 146 10.49 -18.97 -6.30
CA GLU A 146 10.70 -19.09 -7.74
C GLU A 146 9.49 -18.58 -8.54
N GLU A 147 8.41 -18.20 -7.85
CA GLU A 147 7.20 -17.68 -8.49
C GLU A 147 7.45 -16.31 -9.13
N LYS A 148 6.65 -16.03 -10.17
CA LYS A 148 6.64 -14.76 -10.87
C LYS A 148 5.28 -14.09 -10.78
N PHE A 149 5.31 -12.75 -10.74
CA PHE A 149 4.13 -11.91 -10.56
C PHE A 149 4.08 -10.79 -11.60
N ASP A 150 2.87 -10.45 -12.02
CA ASP A 150 2.61 -9.33 -12.93
C ASP A 150 2.59 -8.01 -12.16
N VAL A 151 2.06 -8.05 -10.94
CA VAL A 151 2.05 -6.91 -10.03
C VAL A 151 2.48 -7.37 -8.63
N ILE A 152 3.40 -6.64 -8.03
CA ILE A 152 3.77 -6.77 -6.62
C ILE A 152 3.33 -5.48 -5.92
N ILE A 153 2.59 -5.65 -4.82
CA ILE A 153 2.14 -4.56 -3.95
C ILE A 153 2.78 -4.78 -2.57
N SER A 154 3.63 -3.85 -2.14
CA SER A 154 4.15 -3.84 -0.78
C SER A 154 3.33 -2.89 0.09
N ASP A 155 2.47 -3.47 0.91
CA ASP A 155 1.63 -2.83 1.90
C ASP A 155 2.23 -3.01 3.30
N SER A 156 3.35 -2.32 3.54
CA SER A 156 4.11 -2.41 4.78
C SER A 156 3.79 -1.25 5.71
N THR A 157 4.04 -1.43 7.01
CA THR A 157 4.09 -0.33 7.97
C THR A 157 5.25 0.62 7.67
N ASP A 158 5.30 1.77 8.37
CA ASP A 158 6.48 2.64 8.38
C ASP A 158 7.77 1.83 8.65
N PRO A 159 8.95 2.31 8.19
CA PRO A 159 10.25 1.64 8.35
C PRO A 159 10.76 1.69 9.80
N ILE A 160 9.95 1.18 10.73
CA ILE A 160 10.22 1.04 12.15
C ILE A 160 9.98 -0.43 12.49
N GLY A 161 10.94 -1.05 13.17
CA GLY A 161 10.84 -2.46 13.55
C GLY A 161 10.80 -3.39 12.33
N PRO A 162 9.86 -4.37 12.26
CA PRO A 162 9.81 -5.35 11.19
C PRO A 162 9.70 -4.78 9.77
N GLY A 163 9.12 -3.59 9.61
CA GLY A 163 8.94 -2.95 8.30
C GLY A 163 10.23 -2.44 7.66
N GLU A 164 11.31 -2.21 8.42
CA GLU A 164 12.55 -1.58 7.92
C GLU A 164 13.18 -2.34 6.75
N VAL A 165 13.16 -3.68 6.81
CA VAL A 165 13.77 -4.54 5.79
C VAL A 165 13.10 -4.39 4.42
N LEU A 166 11.80 -4.06 4.40
CA LEU A 166 10.98 -3.91 3.19
C LEU A 166 11.27 -2.60 2.43
N PHE A 167 12.14 -1.75 2.97
CA PHE A 167 12.65 -0.59 2.25
C PHE A 167 14.06 -0.80 1.72
N SER A 168 14.73 -1.91 2.04
CA SER A 168 16.13 -2.14 1.69
C SER A 168 16.37 -2.31 0.18
N GLU A 169 17.60 -2.08 -0.28
CA GLU A 169 17.99 -2.35 -1.66
C GLU A 169 17.79 -3.83 -2.04
N ASN A 170 18.13 -4.73 -1.12
CA ASN A 170 17.94 -6.18 -1.30
C ASN A 170 16.47 -6.55 -1.50
N PHE A 171 15.55 -5.89 -0.79
CA PHE A 171 14.11 -6.11 -0.97
C PHE A 171 13.66 -5.72 -2.37
N TYR A 172 14.03 -4.53 -2.84
CA TYR A 172 13.67 -4.09 -4.19
C TYR A 172 14.28 -4.98 -5.28
N GLN A 173 15.54 -5.41 -5.13
CA GLN A 173 16.18 -6.35 -6.05
C GLN A 173 15.47 -7.72 -6.07
N ALA A 174 15.07 -8.22 -4.89
CA ALA A 174 14.34 -9.48 -4.77
C ALA A 174 12.94 -9.37 -5.40
N CYS A 175 12.22 -8.26 -5.15
CA CYS A 175 10.94 -7.98 -5.81
C CYS A 175 11.09 -7.89 -7.32
N HIS A 176 12.07 -7.14 -7.83
CA HIS A 176 12.35 -7.03 -9.26
C HIS A 176 12.61 -8.41 -9.88
N ARG A 177 13.37 -9.28 -9.21
CA ARG A 177 13.58 -10.67 -9.66
C ARG A 177 12.26 -11.46 -9.69
N CYS A 178 11.31 -11.20 -8.80
CA CYS A 178 10.02 -11.89 -8.79
C CYS A 178 9.02 -11.34 -9.83
N LEU A 179 9.34 -10.26 -10.54
CA LEU A 179 8.47 -9.74 -11.59
C LEU A 179 8.59 -10.55 -12.89
N ASN A 180 7.46 -10.67 -13.58
CA ASN A 180 7.38 -11.01 -15.00
C ASN A 180 7.92 -9.86 -15.86
N GLU A 181 8.20 -10.15 -17.13
CA GLU A 181 8.39 -9.09 -18.14
C GLU A 181 7.11 -8.26 -18.26
N GLY A 182 7.24 -6.93 -18.21
CA GLY A 182 6.10 -6.00 -18.10
C GLY A 182 5.55 -5.86 -16.67
N GLY A 183 6.18 -6.51 -15.68
CA GLY A 183 5.75 -6.47 -14.30
C GLY A 183 5.94 -5.11 -13.62
N ILE A 184 5.10 -4.82 -12.62
CA ILE A 184 5.05 -3.56 -11.88
C ILE A 184 5.16 -3.83 -10.38
N LEU A 185 6.08 -3.13 -9.71
CA LEU A 185 6.17 -3.02 -8.26
C LEU A 185 5.60 -1.67 -7.82
N VAL A 186 4.74 -1.69 -6.80
CA VAL A 186 4.37 -0.50 -6.04
C VAL A 186 4.56 -0.73 -4.54
N THR A 187 5.00 0.30 -3.84
CA THR A 187 5.16 0.27 -2.38
C THR A 187 4.63 1.56 -1.78
N GLN A 188 4.07 1.51 -0.57
CA GLN A 188 3.87 2.75 0.19
C GLN A 188 5.23 3.40 0.51
N ASN A 189 5.27 4.72 0.56
CA ASN A 189 6.49 5.47 0.87
C ASN A 189 6.24 6.73 1.70
N GLY A 190 5.30 6.66 2.65
CA GLY A 190 5.12 7.72 3.65
C GLY A 190 4.73 9.09 3.08
N THR A 191 4.65 10.11 3.96
CA THR A 191 4.32 11.49 3.56
C THR A 191 5.61 12.30 3.34
N PRO A 192 5.93 12.76 2.11
CA PRO A 192 7.18 13.44 1.79
C PRO A 192 7.40 14.74 2.56
N PHE A 193 6.34 15.40 3.03
CA PHE A 193 6.49 16.58 3.89
C PHE A 193 7.16 16.24 5.23
N MET A 194 6.85 15.07 5.80
CA MET A 194 7.38 14.63 7.09
C MET A 194 8.62 13.72 6.93
N GLN A 195 8.70 12.95 5.84
CA GLN A 195 9.65 11.84 5.65
C GLN A 195 10.42 11.96 4.32
N LEU A 196 10.82 13.17 3.91
CA LEU A 196 11.45 13.41 2.61
C LEU A 196 12.69 12.54 2.35
N SER A 197 13.53 12.32 3.37
CA SER A 197 14.72 11.47 3.27
C SER A 197 14.39 10.02 2.91
N GLY A 198 13.25 9.49 3.37
CA GLY A 198 12.76 8.17 3.00
C GLY A 198 12.47 8.08 1.51
N VAL A 199 11.82 9.10 0.94
CA VAL A 199 11.52 9.20 -0.49
C VAL A 199 12.81 9.30 -1.31
N GLN A 200 13.78 10.11 -0.88
CA GLN A 200 15.09 10.20 -1.53
C GLN A 200 15.84 8.86 -1.53
N THR A 201 15.79 8.15 -0.40
CA THR A 201 16.45 6.85 -0.26
C THR A 201 15.83 5.82 -1.19
N THR A 202 14.49 5.73 -1.25
CA THR A 202 13.82 4.82 -2.19
C THR A 202 14.08 5.20 -3.63
N ALA A 203 14.11 6.49 -3.98
CA ALA A 203 14.46 6.94 -5.33
C ALA A 203 15.84 6.43 -5.77
N GLY A 204 16.84 6.51 -4.89
CA GLY A 204 18.17 5.96 -5.14
C GLY A 204 18.17 4.46 -5.37
N ARG A 205 17.34 3.70 -4.63
CA ARG A 205 17.21 2.24 -4.74
C ARG A 205 16.43 1.78 -5.98
N MET A 206 15.47 2.59 -6.43
CA MET A 206 14.68 2.32 -7.66
C MET A 206 15.47 2.68 -8.92
N ASN A 207 16.33 3.68 -8.84
CA ASN A 207 17.08 4.19 -9.97
C ASN A 207 18.10 3.16 -10.51
N GLY A 208 17.97 2.83 -11.79
CA GLY A 208 18.80 1.81 -12.45
C GLY A 208 18.36 0.38 -12.20
N LEU A 209 17.39 0.14 -11.30
CA LEU A 209 16.78 -1.17 -11.09
C LEU A 209 15.59 -1.41 -12.03
N PHE A 210 14.76 -0.39 -12.25
CA PHE A 210 13.57 -0.46 -13.10
C PHE A 210 13.74 0.34 -14.40
N ALA A 211 13.07 -0.09 -15.47
CA ALA A 211 13.07 0.60 -16.75
C ALA A 211 12.33 1.95 -16.66
N ASP A 212 11.19 1.97 -15.96
CA ASP A 212 10.46 3.18 -15.59
C ASP A 212 10.25 3.21 -14.08
N TRP A 213 10.78 4.22 -13.41
CA TRP A 213 10.55 4.45 -11.98
C TRP A 213 10.07 5.87 -11.72
N HIS A 214 9.13 6.00 -10.78
CA HIS A 214 8.57 7.28 -10.36
C HIS A 214 7.91 7.16 -8.98
N PHE A 215 7.19 8.20 -8.57
CA PHE A 215 6.24 8.12 -7.46
C PHE A 215 4.88 8.61 -7.93
N TYR A 216 3.81 8.08 -7.35
CA TYR A 216 2.49 8.70 -7.39
C TYR A 216 2.03 9.03 -5.98
N GLN A 217 0.94 9.77 -5.85
CA GLN A 217 0.48 10.24 -4.55
C GLN A 217 -1.03 10.21 -4.38
N ALA A 218 -1.46 10.10 -3.14
CA ALA A 218 -2.85 10.29 -2.73
C ALA A 218 -2.89 10.95 -1.35
N ALA A 219 -3.95 11.70 -1.06
CA ALA A 219 -4.14 12.34 0.24
C ALA A 219 -5.07 11.48 1.11
N ILE A 220 -4.48 10.72 2.03
CA ILE A 220 -5.20 9.91 3.01
C ILE A 220 -5.30 10.75 4.30
N PRO A 221 -6.51 11.16 4.73
CA PRO A 221 -6.69 12.05 5.88
C PRO A 221 -5.98 11.61 7.15
N THR A 222 -5.96 10.31 7.45
CA THR A 222 -5.35 9.78 8.69
C THR A 222 -3.86 9.51 8.59
N TYR A 223 -3.23 9.75 7.43
CA TYR A 223 -1.77 9.78 7.31
C TYR A 223 -1.30 11.23 7.22
N ILE A 224 -0.92 11.78 8.37
CA ILE A 224 -0.65 13.21 8.51
C ILE A 224 0.64 13.64 7.80
N GLY A 225 0.65 14.88 7.31
CA GLY A 225 1.74 15.43 6.49
C GLY A 225 1.35 15.74 5.04
N GLY A 226 0.08 15.59 4.66
CA GLY A 226 -0.40 15.89 3.31
C GLY A 226 -0.55 14.62 2.47
N ALA A 227 -0.22 14.70 1.18
CA ALA A 227 -0.32 13.53 0.30
C ALA A 227 0.79 12.51 0.62
N MET A 228 0.43 11.25 0.79
CA MET A 228 1.37 10.13 0.85
C MET A 228 1.90 9.84 -0.55
N THR A 229 3.18 9.46 -0.64
CA THR A 229 3.79 8.96 -1.87
C THR A 229 3.81 7.44 -1.90
N PHE A 230 3.63 6.89 -3.10
CA PHE A 230 3.79 5.48 -3.42
C PHE A 230 4.89 5.35 -4.44
N ALA A 231 5.89 4.51 -4.17
CA ALA A 231 6.95 4.24 -5.13
C ALA A 231 6.40 3.39 -6.26
N TRP A 232 6.88 3.64 -7.47
CA TRP A 232 6.52 2.95 -8.69
C TRP A 232 7.78 2.47 -9.39
N GLY A 233 7.83 1.18 -9.72
CA GLY A 233 8.88 0.60 -10.55
C GLY A 233 8.28 -0.39 -11.54
N ALA A 234 8.48 -0.17 -12.84
CA ALA A 234 8.05 -1.07 -13.89
C ALA A 234 9.25 -1.59 -14.69
N THR A 235 9.19 -2.87 -15.06
CA THR A 235 10.19 -3.51 -15.91
C THR A 235 10.11 -3.09 -17.38
N ASP A 236 9.00 -2.44 -17.77
CA ASP A 236 8.79 -1.85 -19.10
C ASP A 236 8.31 -0.39 -18.97
N ASN A 237 8.44 0.37 -20.06
CA ASN A 237 8.11 1.78 -20.14
C ASN A 237 6.64 2.02 -20.53
N GLY A 238 6.13 3.19 -20.18
CA GLY A 238 4.87 3.71 -20.74
C GLY A 238 3.61 3.36 -19.94
N TYR A 239 3.66 2.43 -18.99
CA TYR A 239 2.53 2.11 -18.12
C TYR A 239 2.03 3.34 -17.33
N ARG A 240 2.94 4.20 -16.89
CA ARG A 240 2.61 5.45 -16.18
C ARG A 240 2.01 6.53 -17.08
N LYS A 241 2.28 6.47 -18.38
CA LYS A 241 1.91 7.49 -19.38
C LYS A 241 0.85 7.01 -20.35
N LEU A 242 0.03 6.05 -19.93
CA LEU A 242 -1.07 5.56 -20.75
C LEU A 242 -2.04 6.70 -21.11
N PRO A 243 -2.60 6.69 -22.33
CA PRO A 243 -3.68 7.60 -22.68
C PRO A 243 -4.85 7.45 -21.71
N LEU A 244 -5.44 8.58 -21.28
CA LEU A 244 -6.61 8.60 -20.40
C LEU A 244 -7.74 7.71 -20.92
N GLU A 245 -7.94 7.70 -22.24
CA GLU A 245 -8.97 6.87 -22.87
C GLU A 245 -8.72 5.38 -22.65
N THR A 246 -7.47 4.92 -22.71
CA THR A 246 -7.11 3.53 -22.41
C THR A 246 -7.48 3.17 -20.97
N LEU A 247 -7.18 4.04 -20.00
CA LEU A 247 -7.52 3.82 -18.60
C LEU A 247 -9.04 3.83 -18.39
N ARG A 248 -9.78 4.73 -19.04
CA ARG A 248 -11.25 4.77 -19.00
C ARG A 248 -11.86 3.49 -19.54
N GLN A 249 -11.41 3.02 -20.71
CA GLN A 249 -11.91 1.77 -21.30
C GLN A 249 -11.64 0.57 -20.39
N ARG A 250 -10.43 0.46 -19.83
CA ARG A 250 -10.08 -0.63 -18.90
C ARG A 250 -10.90 -0.56 -17.62
N PHE A 251 -11.05 0.62 -17.02
CA PHE A 251 -11.82 0.80 -15.80
C PHE A 251 -13.31 0.49 -16.03
N MET A 252 -13.91 1.02 -17.10
CA MET A 252 -15.29 0.70 -17.47
C MET A 252 -15.49 -0.80 -17.75
N GLY A 253 -14.57 -1.41 -18.50
CA GLY A 253 -14.61 -2.83 -18.84
C GLY A 253 -14.45 -3.76 -17.64
N SER A 254 -13.81 -3.28 -16.56
CA SER A 254 -13.66 -4.05 -15.32
C SER A 254 -14.96 -4.16 -14.50
N GLY A 255 -15.90 -3.21 -14.67
CA GLY A 255 -17.12 -3.12 -13.86
C GLY A 255 -16.88 -2.76 -12.38
N ILE A 256 -15.64 -2.42 -12.01
CA ILE A 256 -15.26 -2.08 -10.63
C ILE A 256 -15.88 -0.73 -10.24
N VAL A 257 -16.46 -0.68 -9.04
CA VAL A 257 -16.95 0.55 -8.42
C VAL A 257 -16.00 0.97 -7.30
N THR A 258 -15.61 2.22 -7.34
CA THR A 258 -14.63 2.84 -6.44
C THR A 258 -15.23 4.07 -5.76
N ARG A 259 -14.65 4.47 -4.63
CA ARG A 259 -15.02 5.68 -3.89
C ARG A 259 -14.05 6.84 -4.15
N TYR A 260 -12.78 6.54 -4.44
CA TYR A 260 -11.71 7.50 -4.68
C TYR A 260 -11.12 7.38 -6.08
N TYR A 261 -10.67 6.19 -6.45
CA TYR A 261 -9.97 5.97 -7.70
C TYR A 261 -10.89 6.25 -8.89
N ASN A 262 -10.36 6.96 -9.88
CA ASN A 262 -10.91 7.00 -11.24
C ASN A 262 -9.75 7.28 -12.22
N PRO A 263 -9.94 7.09 -13.54
CA PRO A 263 -8.87 7.28 -14.52
C PRO A 263 -8.20 8.67 -14.50
N GLU A 264 -8.93 9.72 -14.16
CA GLU A 264 -8.40 11.08 -14.05
C GLU A 264 -7.52 11.23 -12.80
N VAL A 265 -7.97 10.69 -11.67
CA VAL A 265 -7.20 10.61 -10.42
C VAL A 265 -5.94 9.79 -10.63
N HIS A 266 -6.00 8.67 -11.38
CA HIS A 266 -4.83 7.86 -11.73
C HIS A 266 -3.75 8.70 -12.41
N ILE A 267 -4.08 9.43 -13.48
CA ILE A 267 -3.10 10.26 -14.19
C ILE A 267 -2.62 11.40 -13.30
N GLY A 268 -3.54 12.07 -12.60
CA GLY A 268 -3.22 13.17 -11.70
C GLY A 268 -2.29 12.77 -10.55
N ALA A 269 -2.38 11.53 -10.07
CA ALA A 269 -1.58 11.02 -8.98
C ALA A 269 -0.07 11.01 -9.29
N PHE A 270 0.32 10.91 -10.56
CA PHE A 270 1.73 10.95 -10.97
C PHE A 270 2.30 12.37 -11.08
N ALA A 271 1.49 13.41 -10.88
CA ALA A 271 1.96 14.79 -10.85
C ALA A 271 2.52 15.13 -9.47
N LEU A 272 3.82 14.91 -9.27
CA LEU A 272 4.52 15.23 -8.03
C LEU A 272 4.73 16.74 -7.87
N PRO A 273 4.68 17.28 -6.64
CA PRO A 273 5.00 18.67 -6.36
C PRO A 273 6.51 18.94 -6.53
N GLN A 274 6.86 20.20 -6.80
CA GLN A 274 8.21 20.58 -7.19
C GLN A 274 9.31 20.21 -6.17
N TYR A 275 9.01 20.30 -4.87
CA TYR A 275 10.00 19.97 -3.83
C TYR A 275 10.32 18.46 -3.81
N VAL A 276 9.34 17.60 -4.12
CA VAL A 276 9.54 16.15 -4.23
C VAL A 276 10.35 15.84 -5.48
N LEU A 277 10.02 16.46 -6.63
CA LEU A 277 10.81 16.33 -7.86
C LEU A 277 12.29 16.68 -7.64
N GLN A 278 12.55 17.79 -6.95
CA GLN A 278 13.91 18.20 -6.58
C GLN A 278 14.58 17.17 -5.66
N ALA A 279 13.86 16.67 -4.66
CA ALA A 279 14.39 15.70 -3.71
C ALA A 279 14.83 14.40 -4.41
N VAL A 280 14.06 13.93 -5.40
CA VAL A 280 14.36 12.72 -6.18
C VAL A 280 15.17 12.99 -7.44
N SER A 281 15.72 14.20 -7.59
CA SER A 281 16.56 14.62 -8.72
C SER A 281 15.90 14.46 -10.10
N LYS A 282 14.58 14.61 -10.20
CA LYS A 282 13.82 14.63 -11.46
C LYS A 282 13.53 16.07 -11.89
N ALA A 283 13.75 16.37 -13.17
CA ALA A 283 13.50 17.70 -13.74
C ALA A 283 12.01 17.99 -13.98
N SER A 284 11.20 16.96 -14.21
CA SER A 284 9.76 17.06 -14.42
C SER A 284 9.08 15.75 -14.00
N ASN A 285 7.75 15.70 -14.14
CA ASN A 285 6.97 14.47 -13.96
C ASN A 285 7.04 13.51 -15.16
N ASP A 286 7.96 13.76 -16.11
CA ASP A 286 8.19 12.87 -17.25
C ASP A 286 9.16 11.71 -16.94
#